data_AF-A0A2L2NCN7-F1
#
_entry.id   AF-A0A2L2NCN7-F1
#
_cell.length_a   1.000
_cell.length_b   1.000
_cell.length_c   1.000
_cell.angle_alpha   90.00
_cell.angle_beta   90.00
_cell.angle_gamma   90.00
#
_symmetry.space_group_name_H-M   'P 1'
#
loop_
_entity.id
_entity.type
_entity.pdbx_description
1 polymer ?
#
loop_
_entity_poly.entity_id
_entity_poly.type
_entity_poly.pdbx_seq_one_letter_code
_entity_poly.pdbx_strand_id
1 'polypeptide(L)'
;MIQDAWQSSLNKATLPTDLIATWAERDVQESDGGIQKRLEQVGRSLMKGYHTAVTDELEAIAPKLNEIDEELRGFAYEGVGMGLAQRDFLTPSSQNRIATFVAGDGAAYANMVYVGLGLMLARVGRPIEPHLQRLDNAKGWLLVDGYGYYQGMFYWRDSLNHQVISQPISGYTRSVFDQGLGRSIWFVDGGDVNRIARTIDAFSLDRREDLWGGVGYACAYAGGAKRTTIEALGNTAGAYRLHLAQGTAYAAKSRQCLGNQSVYTELACQVLWGVSADAVADSLATNGETPESRLWQHYRARIPHPVRATLAA
;
A
#
# COMPACT_ATOMS: atom_id res chain seq x y z
N MET A 1 7.96 -11.65 -30.76
CA MET A 1 9.02 -10.87 -30.07
C MET A 1 8.52 -10.12 -28.83
N ILE A 2 7.62 -9.12 -28.92
CA ILE A 2 7.08 -8.42 -27.72
C ILE A 2 6.20 -9.34 -26.87
N GLN A 3 5.37 -10.18 -27.51
CA GLN A 3 4.48 -11.14 -26.83
C GLN A 3 5.24 -12.28 -26.13
N ASP A 4 6.35 -12.74 -26.72
CA ASP A 4 7.23 -13.77 -26.15
C ASP A 4 8.10 -13.24 -24.99
N ALA A 5 8.62 -12.02 -25.10
CA ALA A 5 9.32 -11.33 -24.00
C ALA A 5 8.37 -11.06 -22.82
N TRP A 6 7.11 -10.75 -23.13
CA TRP A 6 6.08 -10.48 -22.15
C TRP A 6 5.59 -11.77 -21.43
N GLN A 7 5.36 -12.87 -22.15
CA GLN A 7 5.13 -14.18 -21.53
C GLN A 7 6.34 -14.65 -20.70
N SER A 8 7.57 -14.36 -21.16
CA SER A 8 8.79 -14.62 -20.37
C SER A 8 8.83 -13.81 -19.07
N SER A 9 8.40 -12.54 -19.06
CA SER A 9 8.33 -11.72 -17.83
C SER A 9 7.26 -12.20 -16.84
N LEU A 10 6.12 -12.72 -17.34
CA LEU A 10 5.07 -13.31 -16.51
C LEU A 10 5.52 -14.65 -15.90
N ASN A 11 6.32 -15.43 -16.63
CA ASN A 11 6.85 -16.73 -16.20
C ASN A 11 8.12 -16.64 -15.33
N LYS A 12 8.94 -15.60 -15.46
CA LYS A 12 10.18 -15.42 -14.68
C LYS A 12 9.97 -14.82 -13.29
N ALA A 13 8.88 -14.09 -13.09
CA ALA A 13 8.60 -13.44 -11.83
C ALA A 13 7.67 -14.33 -10.99
N THR A 14 8.19 -15.35 -10.30
CA THR A 14 7.69 -15.58 -8.95
C THR A 14 7.83 -14.24 -8.24
N LEU A 15 6.74 -13.64 -7.76
CA LEU A 15 6.86 -12.42 -6.96
C LEU A 15 7.91 -12.72 -5.89
N PRO A 16 9.02 -11.96 -5.79
CA PRO A 16 10.04 -12.19 -4.79
C PRO A 16 9.41 -12.05 -3.40
N THR A 17 8.85 -13.14 -2.89
CA THR A 17 8.36 -13.25 -1.52
C THR A 17 9.52 -13.44 -0.55
N ASP A 18 10.76 -13.46 -1.05
CA ASP A 18 11.97 -13.58 -0.25
C ASP A 18 12.40 -12.21 0.29
N LEU A 19 11.61 -11.72 1.25
CA LEU A 19 11.98 -10.56 2.07
C LEU A 19 13.34 -10.76 2.75
N ILE A 20 13.70 -12.01 3.10
CA ILE A 20 14.97 -12.33 3.77
C ILE A 20 16.14 -12.03 2.85
N ALA A 21 16.09 -12.44 1.59
CA ALA A 21 17.12 -12.09 0.61
C ALA A 21 17.25 -10.57 0.43
N THR A 22 16.11 -9.86 0.37
CA THR A 22 16.10 -8.39 0.27
C THR A 22 16.74 -7.75 1.50
N TRP A 23 16.42 -8.25 2.69
CA TRP A 23 16.95 -7.78 3.96
C TRP A 23 18.44 -8.04 4.10
N ALA A 24 18.94 -9.19 3.66
CA ALA A 24 20.36 -9.48 3.62
C ALA A 24 21.11 -8.48 2.72
N GLU A 25 20.59 -8.19 1.52
CA GLU A 25 21.17 -7.20 0.60
C GLU A 25 21.10 -5.76 1.13
N ARG A 26 20.05 -5.46 1.89
CA ARG A 26 19.85 -4.16 2.54
C ARG A 26 20.44 -4.10 3.94
N ASP A 27 21.15 -5.14 4.40
CA ASP A 27 21.76 -5.24 5.74
C ASP A 27 20.78 -4.98 6.91
N VAL A 28 19.50 -5.33 6.71
CA VAL A 28 18.47 -5.25 7.75
C VAL A 28 18.76 -6.34 8.79
N GLN A 29 19.05 -5.91 10.02
CA GLN A 29 19.30 -6.81 11.13
C GLN A 29 17.96 -7.15 11.78
N GLU A 30 17.55 -8.41 11.69
CA GLU A 30 16.30 -8.83 12.31
C GLU A 30 16.40 -8.80 13.84
N SER A 31 15.68 -7.88 14.47
CA SER A 31 15.71 -7.74 15.93
C SER A 31 14.75 -8.71 16.65
N ASP A 32 13.66 -9.12 15.98
CA ASP A 32 12.67 -10.08 16.47
C ASP A 32 11.76 -10.55 15.33
N GLY A 33 11.53 -11.86 15.21
CA GLY A 33 10.82 -12.52 14.10
C GLY A 33 9.35 -12.15 13.90
N GLY A 34 8.81 -11.22 14.69
CA GLY A 34 7.43 -10.76 14.60
C GLY A 34 7.11 -10.05 13.27
N ILE A 35 7.96 -9.10 12.86
CA ILE A 35 7.76 -8.35 11.60
C ILE A 35 7.91 -9.31 10.41
N GLN A 36 8.93 -10.16 10.39
CA GLN A 36 9.14 -11.13 9.32
C GLN A 36 7.92 -12.02 9.12
N LYS A 37 7.51 -12.75 10.18
CA LYS A 37 6.36 -13.65 10.10
C LYS A 37 5.11 -12.94 9.59
N ARG A 38 4.90 -11.70 10.05
CA ARG A 38 3.75 -10.91 9.64
C ARG A 38 3.82 -10.51 8.16
N LEU A 39 4.93 -9.95 7.70
CA LEU A 39 5.07 -9.51 6.31
C LEU A 39 5.04 -10.70 5.33
N GLU A 40 5.55 -11.86 5.73
CA GLU A 40 5.39 -13.08 4.96
C GLU A 40 3.93 -13.55 4.87
N GLN A 41 3.14 -13.43 5.94
CA GLN A 41 1.68 -13.72 5.90
C GLN A 41 0.97 -12.78 4.93
N VAL A 42 1.30 -11.48 4.96
CA VAL A 42 0.79 -10.48 4.02
C VAL A 42 1.10 -10.89 2.57
N GLY A 43 2.37 -11.21 2.27
CA GLY A 43 2.79 -11.66 0.95
C GLY A 43 2.09 -12.94 0.50
N ARG A 44 1.95 -13.94 1.38
CA ARG A 44 1.22 -15.19 1.09
C ARG A 44 -0.25 -14.94 0.77
N SER A 45 -0.92 -14.05 1.49
CA SER A 45 -2.32 -13.71 1.24
C SER A 45 -2.52 -13.00 -0.10
N LEU A 46 -1.64 -12.06 -0.45
CA LEU A 46 -1.61 -11.44 -1.78
C LEU A 46 -1.44 -12.49 -2.87
N MET A 47 -0.48 -13.41 -2.72
CA MET A 47 -0.27 -14.47 -3.70
C MET A 47 -1.46 -15.43 -3.84
N LYS A 48 -2.12 -15.77 -2.73
CA LYS A 48 -3.34 -16.59 -2.75
C LYS A 48 -4.41 -15.90 -3.60
N GLY A 49 -4.68 -14.62 -3.37
CA GLY A 49 -5.64 -13.85 -4.17
C GLY A 49 -5.27 -13.72 -5.64
N TYR A 50 -4.00 -13.47 -5.94
CA TYR A 50 -3.49 -13.44 -7.32
C TYR A 50 -3.70 -14.77 -8.04
N HIS A 51 -3.32 -15.89 -7.44
CA HIS A 51 -3.50 -17.21 -8.05
C HIS A 51 -4.97 -17.53 -8.26
N THR A 52 -5.82 -17.31 -7.26
CA THR A 52 -7.28 -17.49 -7.38
C THR A 52 -7.86 -16.69 -8.55
N ALA A 53 -7.51 -15.40 -8.67
CA ALA A 53 -8.01 -14.56 -9.76
C ALA A 53 -7.50 -14.97 -11.15
N VAL A 54 -6.31 -15.58 -11.24
CA VAL A 54 -5.76 -16.11 -12.49
C VAL A 54 -6.47 -17.40 -12.91
N THR A 55 -6.79 -18.28 -11.96
CA THR A 55 -7.28 -19.63 -12.26
C THR A 55 -8.79 -19.78 -12.29
N ASP A 56 -9.52 -18.99 -11.50
CA ASP A 56 -10.95 -19.18 -11.27
C ASP A 56 -11.84 -18.20 -12.04
N GLU A 57 -13.12 -18.57 -12.18
CA GLU A 57 -14.18 -17.69 -12.65
C GLU A 57 -14.51 -16.61 -11.62
N LEU A 58 -15.00 -15.45 -12.07
CA LEU A 58 -15.14 -14.25 -11.23
C LEU A 58 -16.01 -14.50 -10.00
N GLU A 59 -17.10 -15.25 -10.17
CA GLU A 59 -18.09 -15.58 -9.15
C GLU A 59 -17.51 -16.53 -8.08
N ALA A 60 -16.43 -17.24 -8.39
CA ALA A 60 -15.77 -18.15 -7.45
C ALA A 60 -14.66 -17.47 -6.64
N ILE A 61 -14.23 -16.25 -7.01
CA ILE A 61 -13.12 -15.55 -6.35
C ILE A 61 -13.50 -15.16 -4.92
N ALA A 62 -14.57 -14.38 -4.73
CA ALA A 62 -14.92 -13.85 -3.41
C ALA A 62 -15.24 -14.96 -2.38
N PRO A 63 -15.99 -16.04 -2.70
CA PRO A 63 -16.19 -17.16 -1.78
C PRO A 63 -14.89 -17.78 -1.26
N LYS A 64 -13.89 -17.98 -2.14
CA LYS A 64 -12.56 -18.52 -1.74
C LYS A 64 -11.76 -17.54 -0.88
N LEU A 65 -11.89 -16.24 -1.13
CA LEU A 65 -11.23 -15.21 -0.33
C LEU A 65 -11.86 -15.04 1.05
N ASN A 66 -13.12 -15.43 1.25
CA ASN A 66 -13.77 -15.42 2.57
C ASN A 66 -13.15 -16.44 3.53
N GLU A 67 -12.44 -17.46 3.04
CA GLU A 67 -11.67 -18.40 3.86
C GLU A 67 -10.37 -17.78 4.42
N ILE A 68 -9.97 -16.61 3.91
CA ILE A 68 -8.81 -15.88 4.43
C ILE A 68 -9.28 -15.03 5.61
N ASP A 69 -8.45 -14.99 6.65
CA ASP A 69 -8.61 -14.11 7.80
C ASP A 69 -8.95 -12.68 7.33
N GLU A 70 -9.98 -12.09 7.94
CA GLU A 70 -10.49 -10.75 7.60
C GLU A 70 -9.39 -9.69 7.63
N GLU A 71 -8.43 -9.83 8.55
CA GLU A 71 -7.32 -8.91 8.70
C GLU A 71 -6.36 -8.97 7.49
N LEU A 72 -6.26 -10.12 6.82
CA LEU A 72 -5.39 -10.35 5.67
C LEU A 72 -6.13 -10.25 4.32
N ARG A 73 -7.46 -10.25 4.34
CA ARG A 73 -8.30 -10.30 3.13
C ARG A 73 -8.07 -9.12 2.19
N GLY A 74 -7.80 -7.93 2.73
CA GLY A 74 -7.45 -6.74 1.93
C GLY A 74 -6.27 -7.00 0.99
N PHE A 75 -5.19 -7.62 1.49
CA PHE A 75 -4.02 -7.97 0.67
C PHE A 75 -4.35 -9.03 -0.39
N ALA A 76 -5.22 -9.99 -0.07
CA ALA A 76 -5.69 -10.96 -1.06
C ALA A 76 -6.45 -10.27 -2.21
N TYR A 77 -7.26 -9.26 -1.91
CA TYR A 77 -7.94 -8.48 -2.95
C TYR A 77 -7.00 -7.58 -3.77
N GLU A 78 -5.88 -7.11 -3.21
CA GLU A 78 -4.79 -6.53 -4.03
C GLU A 78 -4.25 -7.57 -5.02
N GLY A 79 -4.04 -8.81 -4.56
CA GLY A 79 -3.68 -9.94 -5.42
C GLY A 79 -4.71 -10.20 -6.52
N VAL A 80 -6.00 -10.15 -6.21
CA VAL A 80 -7.08 -10.31 -7.21
C VAL A 80 -6.98 -9.24 -8.29
N GLY A 81 -6.76 -7.98 -7.91
CA GLY A 81 -6.53 -6.90 -8.86
C GLY A 81 -5.36 -7.19 -9.81
N MET A 82 -4.28 -7.78 -9.29
CA MET A 82 -3.16 -8.21 -10.14
C MET A 82 -3.56 -9.32 -11.11
N GLY A 83 -4.23 -10.36 -10.62
CA GLY A 83 -4.59 -11.53 -11.44
C GLY A 83 -5.58 -11.20 -12.54
N LEU A 84 -6.59 -10.38 -12.24
CA LEU A 84 -7.56 -9.91 -13.24
C LEU A 84 -6.91 -8.98 -14.26
N ALA A 85 -6.05 -8.05 -13.83
CA ALA A 85 -5.29 -7.20 -14.76
C ALA A 85 -4.43 -8.05 -15.71
N GLN A 86 -3.75 -9.07 -15.19
CA GLN A 86 -2.97 -9.99 -16.01
C GLN A 86 -3.83 -10.72 -17.04
N ARG A 87 -5.01 -11.22 -16.64
CA ARG A 87 -5.96 -11.86 -17.56
C ARG A 87 -6.41 -10.91 -18.66
N ASP A 88 -6.74 -9.66 -18.32
CA ASP A 88 -7.15 -8.64 -19.27
C ASP A 88 -6.02 -8.24 -20.23
N PHE A 89 -4.75 -8.34 -19.81
CA PHE A 89 -3.61 -8.15 -20.70
C PHE A 89 -3.34 -9.36 -21.60
N LEU A 90 -3.58 -10.59 -21.13
CA LEU A 90 -3.31 -11.85 -21.84
C LEU A 90 -4.41 -12.21 -22.83
N THR A 91 -5.65 -12.05 -22.40
CA THR A 91 -6.85 -12.35 -23.16
C THR A 91 -7.78 -11.13 -23.10
N PRO A 92 -7.46 -10.07 -23.88
CA PRO A 92 -8.33 -8.92 -23.98
C PRO A 92 -9.71 -9.37 -24.45
N SER A 93 -10.74 -8.96 -23.72
CA SER A 93 -12.13 -9.25 -24.06
C SER A 93 -12.91 -7.94 -24.10
N SER A 94 -14.14 -7.97 -24.63
CA SER A 94 -15.04 -6.81 -24.55
C SER A 94 -15.44 -6.47 -23.11
N GLN A 95 -15.27 -7.41 -22.17
CA GLN A 95 -15.52 -7.21 -20.75
C GLN A 95 -14.22 -6.86 -20.01
N ASN A 96 -14.25 -5.78 -19.23
CA ASN A 96 -13.20 -5.41 -18.30
C ASN A 96 -13.43 -6.19 -16.99
N ARG A 97 -12.60 -7.20 -16.72
CA ARG A 97 -12.82 -8.13 -15.58
C ARG A 97 -12.71 -7.43 -14.24
N ILE A 98 -11.80 -6.46 -14.12
CA ILE A 98 -11.70 -5.64 -12.90
C ILE A 98 -13.00 -4.86 -12.68
N ALA A 99 -13.47 -4.16 -13.71
CA ALA A 99 -14.69 -3.35 -13.61
C ALA A 99 -15.93 -4.21 -13.27
N THR A 100 -16.06 -5.38 -13.91
CA THR A 100 -17.13 -6.34 -13.60
C THR A 100 -17.04 -6.83 -12.16
N PHE A 101 -15.85 -7.24 -11.72
CA PHE A 101 -15.65 -7.79 -10.39
C PHE A 101 -15.95 -6.77 -9.28
N VAL A 102 -15.46 -5.53 -9.40
CA VAL A 102 -15.71 -4.48 -8.40
C VAL A 102 -17.14 -3.93 -8.43
N ALA A 103 -17.89 -4.16 -9.51
CA ALA A 103 -19.32 -3.85 -9.56
C ALA A 103 -20.18 -4.92 -8.87
N GLY A 104 -19.64 -6.13 -8.68
CA GLY A 104 -20.28 -7.25 -7.99
C GLY A 104 -19.55 -7.64 -6.70
N ASP A 105 -19.10 -8.89 -6.62
CA ASP A 105 -18.57 -9.50 -5.39
C ASP A 105 -17.32 -8.82 -4.82
N GLY A 106 -16.57 -8.07 -5.64
CA GLY A 106 -15.40 -7.30 -5.24
C GLY A 106 -15.71 -5.91 -4.67
N ALA A 107 -16.98 -5.47 -4.63
CA ALA A 107 -17.35 -4.08 -4.33
C ALA A 107 -16.81 -3.57 -2.98
N ALA A 108 -16.88 -4.39 -1.91
CA ALA A 108 -16.37 -4.02 -0.59
C ALA A 108 -14.86 -3.76 -0.59
N TYR A 109 -14.11 -4.42 -1.47
CA TYR A 109 -12.66 -4.35 -1.58
C TYR A 109 -12.18 -3.62 -2.84
N ALA A 110 -13.05 -2.84 -3.50
CA ALA A 110 -12.74 -2.18 -4.76
C ALA A 110 -11.43 -1.38 -4.69
N ASN A 111 -11.17 -0.69 -3.58
CA ASN A 111 -9.94 0.06 -3.37
C ASN A 111 -8.69 -0.84 -3.49
N MET A 112 -8.71 -1.99 -2.83
CA MET A 112 -7.59 -2.95 -2.86
C MET A 112 -7.39 -3.52 -4.26
N VAL A 113 -8.47 -3.80 -4.99
CA VAL A 113 -8.39 -4.28 -6.38
C VAL A 113 -7.70 -3.26 -7.30
N TYR A 114 -7.97 -1.96 -7.14
CA TYR A 114 -7.30 -0.92 -7.94
C TYR A 114 -5.84 -0.69 -7.53
N VAL A 115 -5.48 -0.86 -6.25
CA VAL A 115 -4.07 -0.96 -5.84
C VAL A 115 -3.40 -2.12 -6.58
N GLY A 116 -4.05 -3.29 -6.62
CA GLY A 116 -3.62 -4.47 -7.37
C GLY A 116 -3.37 -4.23 -8.86
N LEU A 117 -4.22 -3.45 -9.52
CA LEU A 117 -3.99 -3.03 -10.90
C LEU A 117 -2.68 -2.24 -11.04
N GLY A 118 -2.40 -1.33 -10.11
CA GLY A 118 -1.13 -0.60 -10.03
C GLY A 118 0.08 -1.51 -9.90
N LEU A 119 0.02 -2.47 -8.98
CA LEU A 119 1.05 -3.48 -8.79
C LEU A 119 1.35 -4.23 -10.10
N MET A 120 0.30 -4.65 -10.81
CA MET A 120 0.45 -5.40 -12.05
C MET A 120 1.03 -4.55 -13.17
N LEU A 121 0.60 -3.30 -13.31
CA LEU A 121 1.17 -2.39 -14.32
C LEU A 121 2.66 -2.18 -14.10
N ALA A 122 3.10 -2.00 -12.85
CA ALA A 122 4.51 -1.89 -12.52
C ALA A 122 5.28 -3.19 -12.80
N ARG A 123 4.71 -4.35 -12.46
CA ARG A 123 5.29 -5.67 -12.74
C ARG A 123 5.59 -5.89 -14.23
N VAL A 124 4.67 -5.52 -15.12
CA VAL A 124 4.87 -5.68 -16.58
C VAL A 124 5.45 -4.43 -17.26
N GLY A 125 5.90 -3.42 -16.50
CA GLY A 125 6.50 -2.22 -17.06
C GLY A 125 5.56 -1.41 -17.96
N ARG A 126 4.25 -1.42 -17.69
CA ARG A 126 3.26 -0.66 -18.48
C ARG A 126 3.07 0.76 -17.96
N PRO A 127 2.79 1.74 -18.84
CA PRO A 127 2.56 3.11 -18.43
C PRO A 127 1.23 3.28 -17.69
N ILE A 128 1.19 4.16 -16.69
CA ILE A 128 -0.03 4.47 -15.92
C ILE A 128 -0.98 5.43 -16.64
N GLU A 129 -0.42 6.31 -17.48
CA GLU A 129 -1.16 7.42 -18.12
C GLU A 129 -2.42 6.96 -18.89
N PRO A 130 -2.38 5.91 -19.73
CA PRO A 130 -3.60 5.46 -20.43
C PRO A 130 -4.70 4.96 -19.50
N HIS A 131 -4.36 4.50 -18.29
CA HIS A 131 -5.33 4.06 -17.29
C HIS A 131 -5.92 5.24 -16.53
N LEU A 132 -5.12 6.24 -16.19
CA LEU A 132 -5.58 7.47 -15.53
C LEU A 132 -6.59 8.25 -16.37
N GLN A 133 -6.45 8.23 -17.70
CA GLN A 133 -7.39 8.88 -18.60
C GLN A 133 -8.77 8.21 -18.67
N ARG A 134 -8.90 6.96 -18.19
CA ARG A 134 -10.15 6.17 -18.25
C ARG A 134 -10.81 5.94 -16.90
N LEU A 135 -10.03 6.00 -15.83
CA LEU A 135 -10.52 5.83 -14.47
C LEU A 135 -10.96 7.20 -13.92
N ASP A 136 -11.95 7.18 -13.03
CA ASP A 136 -12.16 8.35 -12.18
C ASP A 136 -10.92 8.59 -11.30
N ASN A 137 -10.80 9.81 -10.79
CA ASN A 137 -9.66 10.21 -9.96
C ASN A 137 -9.48 9.23 -8.77
N ALA A 138 -10.56 8.91 -8.05
CA ALA A 138 -10.50 8.05 -6.87
C ALA A 138 -9.78 6.71 -7.15
N LYS A 139 -10.18 6.01 -8.22
CA LYS A 139 -9.57 4.75 -8.66
C LYS A 139 -8.17 4.94 -9.25
N GLY A 140 -7.97 6.03 -9.98
CA GLY A 140 -6.68 6.38 -10.58
C GLY A 140 -5.57 6.48 -9.54
N TRP A 141 -5.80 7.16 -8.41
CA TRP A 141 -4.75 7.31 -7.41
C TRP A 141 -4.45 6.02 -6.64
N LEU A 142 -5.43 5.12 -6.44
CA LEU A 142 -5.17 3.78 -5.89
C LEU A 142 -4.20 2.99 -6.78
N LEU A 143 -4.38 3.07 -8.10
CA LEU A 143 -3.47 2.48 -9.08
C LEU A 143 -2.08 3.11 -8.98
N VAL A 144 -1.95 4.43 -8.85
CA VAL A 144 -0.65 5.10 -8.73
C VAL A 144 0.09 4.69 -7.45
N ASP A 145 -0.62 4.61 -6.33
CA ASP A 145 -0.08 4.15 -5.05
C ASP A 145 0.44 2.71 -5.16
N GLY A 146 -0.36 1.79 -5.72
CA GLY A 146 0.09 0.42 -6.00
C GLY A 146 1.30 0.37 -6.93
N TYR A 147 1.33 1.22 -7.96
CA TYR A 147 2.48 1.29 -8.88
C TYR A 147 3.76 1.71 -8.14
N GLY A 148 3.69 2.74 -7.29
CA GLY A 148 4.81 3.21 -6.47
C GLY A 148 5.29 2.15 -5.47
N TYR A 149 4.35 1.46 -4.82
CA TYR A 149 4.68 0.35 -3.91
C TYR A 149 5.47 -0.75 -4.62
N TYR A 150 5.01 -1.18 -5.79
CA TYR A 150 5.68 -2.24 -6.53
C TYR A 150 7.10 -1.84 -6.96
N GLN A 151 7.27 -0.59 -7.42
CA GLN A 151 8.57 -0.05 -7.79
C GLN A 151 9.54 -0.05 -6.61
N GLY A 152 9.08 0.36 -5.43
CA GLY A 152 9.93 0.34 -4.23
C GLY A 152 10.15 -1.04 -3.62
N MET A 153 9.25 -1.98 -3.85
CA MET A 153 9.40 -3.35 -3.35
C MET A 153 10.37 -4.16 -4.21
N PHE A 154 10.24 -4.11 -5.54
CA PHE A 154 10.93 -5.03 -6.46
C PHE A 154 12.01 -4.37 -7.31
N TYR A 155 11.99 -3.05 -7.44
CA TYR A 155 13.00 -2.25 -8.12
C TYR A 155 13.68 -1.26 -7.16
N TRP A 156 13.80 -1.63 -5.89
CA TRP A 156 14.25 -0.75 -4.80
C TRP A 156 15.61 -0.09 -5.05
N ARG A 157 16.54 -0.75 -5.75
CA ARG A 157 17.83 -0.16 -6.14
C ARG A 157 17.62 1.07 -7.01
N ASP A 158 16.76 0.97 -8.01
CA ASP A 158 16.47 2.05 -8.93
C ASP A 158 15.58 3.10 -8.27
N SER A 159 14.49 2.69 -7.63
CA SER A 159 13.45 3.59 -7.12
C SER A 159 13.78 4.25 -5.78
N LEU A 160 14.55 3.59 -4.90
CA LEU A 160 14.94 4.12 -3.59
C LEU A 160 16.36 4.68 -3.60
N ASN A 161 17.36 3.95 -4.12
CA ASN A 161 18.75 4.42 -4.08
C ASN A 161 19.04 5.45 -5.19
N HIS A 162 18.63 5.14 -6.42
CA HIS A 162 18.87 6.00 -7.57
C HIS A 162 17.71 6.96 -7.87
N GLN A 163 16.58 6.80 -7.17
CA GLN A 163 15.37 7.62 -7.27
C GLN A 163 14.84 7.74 -8.72
N VAL A 164 15.05 6.69 -9.53
CA VAL A 164 14.60 6.61 -10.91
C VAL A 164 13.10 6.40 -10.94
N ILE A 165 12.40 7.26 -11.69
CA ILE A 165 11.00 7.06 -12.05
C ILE A 165 10.97 6.88 -13.57
N SER A 166 10.64 5.67 -14.03
CA SER A 166 10.68 5.29 -15.45
C SER A 166 9.56 5.91 -16.31
N GLN A 167 8.74 6.78 -15.71
CA GLN A 167 7.57 7.41 -16.33
C GLN A 167 7.49 8.90 -15.94
N PRO A 168 6.85 9.74 -16.76
CA PRO A 168 6.70 11.18 -16.47
C PRO A 168 5.67 11.43 -15.36
N ILE A 169 6.01 11.07 -14.11
CA ILE A 169 5.16 11.26 -12.94
C ILE A 169 5.52 12.60 -12.28
N SER A 170 4.54 13.50 -12.15
CA SER A 170 4.73 14.84 -11.59
C SER A 170 3.51 15.32 -10.80
N GLY A 171 3.64 16.48 -10.14
CA GLY A 171 2.55 17.10 -9.39
C GLY A 171 1.97 16.17 -8.31
N TYR A 172 0.65 16.15 -8.20
CA TYR A 172 -0.04 15.30 -7.22
C TYR A 172 0.13 13.80 -7.51
N THR A 173 0.27 13.40 -8.78
CA THR A 173 0.55 12.00 -9.15
C THR A 173 1.87 11.53 -8.52
N ARG A 174 2.89 12.40 -8.44
CA ARG A 174 4.15 12.07 -7.76
C ARG A 174 3.97 11.86 -6.26
N SER A 175 3.16 12.70 -5.62
CA SER A 175 2.82 12.52 -4.20
C SER A 175 2.16 11.18 -3.91
N VAL A 176 1.20 10.77 -4.73
CA VAL A 176 0.54 9.47 -4.57
C VAL A 176 1.50 8.31 -4.86
N PHE A 177 2.37 8.46 -5.87
CA PHE A 177 3.42 7.48 -6.14
C PHE A 177 4.38 7.34 -4.95
N ASP A 178 4.77 8.47 -4.33
CA ASP A 178 5.66 8.50 -3.17
C ASP A 178 5.00 7.93 -1.90
N GLN A 179 3.68 8.01 -1.75
CA GLN A 179 2.96 7.29 -0.68
C GLN A 179 3.08 5.77 -0.86
N GLY A 180 2.88 5.28 -2.09
CA GLY A 180 3.13 3.90 -2.44
C GLY A 180 4.58 3.48 -2.18
N LEU A 181 5.53 4.33 -2.60
CA LEU A 181 6.94 4.12 -2.38
C LEU A 181 7.27 4.07 -0.88
N GLY A 182 6.69 4.96 -0.07
CA GLY A 182 6.80 4.96 1.39
C GLY A 182 6.26 3.69 2.02
N ARG A 183 5.11 3.18 1.55
CA ARG A 183 4.58 1.89 1.99
C ARG A 183 5.60 0.78 1.77
N SER A 184 6.27 0.76 0.61
CA SER A 184 7.27 -0.29 0.30
C SER A 184 8.51 -0.23 1.18
N ILE A 185 8.93 0.98 1.63
CA ILE A 185 10.07 1.18 2.52
C ILE A 185 9.89 0.37 3.82
N TRP A 186 8.68 0.34 4.39
CA TRP A 186 8.37 -0.49 5.56
C TRP A 186 8.71 -1.97 5.36
N PHE A 187 8.46 -2.50 4.15
CA PHE A 187 8.67 -3.90 3.82
C PHE A 187 10.14 -4.19 3.53
N VAL A 188 10.78 -3.39 2.66
CA VAL A 188 12.18 -3.64 2.26
C VAL A 188 13.18 -3.31 3.36
N ASP A 189 12.86 -2.41 4.28
CA ASP A 189 13.67 -2.11 5.46
C ASP A 189 13.23 -2.92 6.70
N GLY A 190 12.23 -3.78 6.58
CA GLY A 190 11.82 -4.72 7.65
C GLY A 190 11.42 -4.05 8.97
N GLY A 191 10.90 -2.82 8.91
CA GLY A 191 10.61 -2.03 10.10
C GLY A 191 11.83 -1.52 10.88
N ASP A 192 13.05 -1.64 10.34
CA ASP A 192 14.25 -1.02 10.91
C ASP A 192 14.14 0.51 10.78
N VAL A 193 13.80 1.15 11.89
CA VAL A 193 13.55 2.58 12.00
C VAL A 193 14.73 3.41 11.49
N ASN A 194 15.98 2.98 11.75
CA ASN A 194 17.15 3.73 11.34
C ASN A 194 17.37 3.61 9.82
N ARG A 195 17.08 2.45 9.23
CA ARG A 195 17.13 2.27 7.76
C ARG A 195 16.05 3.06 7.07
N ILE A 196 14.82 2.98 7.56
CA ILE A 196 13.68 3.75 7.05
C ILE A 196 14.05 5.24 6.99
N ALA A 197 14.59 5.78 8.09
CA ALA A 197 14.99 7.18 8.16
C ALA A 197 16.10 7.52 7.14
N ARG A 198 17.18 6.71 7.08
CA ARG A 198 18.25 6.91 6.10
C ARG A 198 17.76 6.84 4.65
N THR A 199 16.86 5.90 4.35
CA THR A 199 16.24 5.76 3.03
C THR A 199 15.48 7.03 2.67
N ILE A 200 14.62 7.54 3.57
CA ILE A 200 13.81 8.75 3.32
C ILE A 200 14.69 10.01 3.28
N ASP A 201 15.73 10.10 4.10
CA ASP A 201 16.63 11.27 4.16
C ASP A 201 17.47 11.47 2.89
N ALA A 202 17.59 10.45 2.05
CA ALA A 202 18.22 10.56 0.74
C ALA A 202 17.34 11.31 -0.29
N PHE A 203 16.02 11.41 -0.06
CA PHE A 203 15.09 12.08 -0.97
C PHE A 203 15.08 13.61 -0.76
N SER A 204 14.65 14.35 -1.79
CA SER A 204 14.37 15.78 -1.68
C SER A 204 13.26 16.08 -0.66
N LEU A 205 13.35 17.22 0.01
CA LEU A 205 12.44 17.58 1.12
C LEU A 205 10.96 17.55 0.70
N ASP A 206 10.64 17.91 -0.54
CA ASP A 206 9.28 17.95 -1.09
C ASP A 206 8.65 16.55 -1.30
N ARG A 207 9.42 15.47 -1.15
CA ARG A 207 8.94 14.08 -1.27
C ARG A 207 8.84 13.36 0.07
N ARG A 208 9.56 13.83 1.09
CA ARG A 208 9.68 13.12 2.39
C ARG A 208 8.34 13.01 3.13
N GLU A 209 7.47 14.00 3.01
CA GLU A 209 6.15 14.00 3.64
C GLU A 209 5.30 12.81 3.18
N ASP A 210 5.22 12.60 1.85
CA ASP A 210 4.47 11.52 1.24
C ASP A 210 5.08 10.14 1.58
N LEU A 211 6.42 10.03 1.59
CA LEU A 211 7.13 8.82 1.99
C LEU A 211 6.85 8.43 3.46
N TRP A 212 6.95 9.39 4.39
CA TRP A 212 6.63 9.15 5.81
C TRP A 212 5.16 8.79 6.00
N GLY A 213 4.25 9.39 5.23
CA GLY A 213 2.84 9.00 5.19
C GLY A 213 2.65 7.55 4.78
N GLY A 214 3.32 7.12 3.70
CA GLY A 214 3.30 5.73 3.25
C GLY A 214 3.82 4.73 4.30
N VAL A 215 4.93 5.07 4.96
CA VAL A 215 5.48 4.27 6.07
C VAL A 215 4.47 4.15 7.21
N GLY A 216 3.82 5.25 7.59
CA GLY A 216 2.82 5.28 8.66
C GLY A 216 1.60 4.43 8.36
N TYR A 217 1.16 4.42 7.10
CA TYR A 217 0.10 3.52 6.64
C TYR A 217 0.54 2.05 6.72
N ALA A 218 1.70 1.70 6.17
CA ALA A 218 2.19 0.31 6.17
C ALA A 218 2.43 -0.22 7.59
N CYS A 219 3.03 0.60 8.46
CA CYS A 219 3.23 0.28 9.88
C CYS A 219 1.92 -0.08 10.59
N ALA A 220 0.81 0.61 10.27
CA ALA A 220 -0.48 0.40 10.92
C ALA A 220 -1.33 -0.68 10.24
N TYR A 221 -1.33 -0.75 8.90
CA TYR A 221 -2.18 -1.66 8.12
C TYR A 221 -1.58 -3.05 7.97
N ALA A 222 -0.28 -3.14 7.67
CA ALA A 222 0.45 -4.42 7.60
C ALA A 222 0.86 -4.88 9.00
N GLY A 223 1.36 -3.98 9.85
CA GLY A 223 1.66 -4.29 11.24
C GLY A 223 2.93 -5.11 11.43
N GLY A 224 2.95 -5.88 12.52
CA GLY A 224 4.05 -6.78 12.91
C GLY A 224 5.09 -6.16 13.86
N ALA A 225 5.11 -4.84 14.01
CA ALA A 225 6.04 -4.14 14.88
C ALA A 225 5.55 -4.06 16.33
N LYS A 226 6.51 -4.05 17.26
CA LYS A 226 6.25 -3.83 18.69
C LYS A 226 6.03 -2.35 18.99
N ARG A 227 5.40 -2.07 20.13
CA ARG A 227 5.20 -0.71 20.66
C ARG A 227 6.48 0.14 20.62
N THR A 228 7.59 -0.40 21.12
CA THR A 228 8.88 0.31 21.18
C THR A 228 9.41 0.69 19.80
N THR A 229 9.22 -0.15 18.79
CA THR A 229 9.58 0.14 17.39
C THR A 229 8.73 1.29 16.84
N ILE A 230 7.42 1.29 17.10
CA ILE A 230 6.51 2.35 16.63
C ILE A 230 6.79 3.68 17.35
N GLU A 231 7.13 3.64 18.65
CA GLU A 231 7.57 4.82 19.41
C GLU A 231 8.87 5.41 18.83
N ALA A 232 9.86 4.55 18.57
CA ALA A 232 11.10 4.96 17.92
C ALA A 232 10.87 5.53 16.51
N LEU A 233 9.97 4.93 15.73
CA LEU A 233 9.56 5.42 14.41
C LEU A 233 8.96 6.83 14.51
N GLY A 234 8.04 7.05 15.46
CA GLY A 234 7.43 8.36 15.69
C GLY A 234 8.41 9.43 16.15
N ASN A 235 9.45 9.06 16.90
CA ASN A 235 10.51 9.99 17.31
C ASN A 235 11.45 10.31 16.14
N THR A 236 11.83 9.30 15.37
CA THR A 236 12.75 9.42 14.23
C THR A 236 12.15 10.21 13.07
N ALA A 237 10.83 10.13 12.88
CA ALA A 237 10.13 10.94 11.88
C ALA A 237 10.28 12.46 12.13
N GLY A 238 10.55 12.89 13.37
CA GLY A 238 10.84 14.28 13.71
C GLY A 238 9.78 15.25 13.18
N ALA A 239 10.19 16.19 12.32
CA ALA A 239 9.27 17.15 11.68
C ALA A 239 8.16 16.50 10.84
N TYR A 240 8.35 15.26 10.40
CA TYR A 240 7.39 14.48 9.60
C TYR A 240 6.45 13.61 10.45
N ARG A 241 6.51 13.68 11.78
CA ARG A 241 5.64 12.87 12.68
C ARG A 241 4.15 13.01 12.36
N LEU A 242 3.70 14.21 11.97
CA LEU A 242 2.31 14.43 11.57
C LEU A 242 1.93 13.64 10.30
N HIS A 243 2.82 13.59 9.31
CA HIS A 243 2.61 12.84 8.08
C HIS A 243 2.59 11.33 8.34
N LEU A 244 3.53 10.84 9.16
CA LEU A 244 3.52 9.45 9.65
C LEU A 244 2.19 9.11 10.33
N ALA A 245 1.76 9.93 11.30
CA ALA A 245 0.49 9.73 12.01
C ALA A 245 -0.71 9.75 11.05
N GLN A 246 -0.73 10.66 10.09
CA GLN A 246 -1.78 10.75 9.07
C GLN A 246 -1.91 9.46 8.25
N GLY A 247 -0.80 8.83 7.85
CA GLY A 247 -0.83 7.51 7.21
C GLY A 247 -1.48 6.44 8.09
N THR A 248 -1.16 6.43 9.39
CA THR A 248 -1.79 5.53 10.37
C THR A 248 -3.31 5.76 10.49
N ALA A 249 -3.77 7.01 10.43
CA ALA A 249 -5.19 7.31 10.45
C ALA A 249 -5.94 6.75 9.24
N TYR A 250 -5.33 6.78 8.06
CA TYR A 250 -5.90 6.17 6.86
C TYR A 250 -5.94 4.64 6.92
N ALA A 251 -4.95 4.01 7.55
CA ALA A 251 -5.01 2.58 7.84
C ALA A 251 -6.21 2.26 8.73
N ALA A 252 -6.42 3.03 9.81
CA ALA A 252 -7.58 2.90 10.69
C ALA A 252 -8.90 3.07 9.93
N LYS A 253 -9.01 4.12 9.10
CA LYS A 253 -10.22 4.33 8.30
C LYS A 253 -10.49 3.20 7.31
N SER A 254 -9.45 2.72 6.63
CA SER A 254 -9.57 1.60 5.71
C SER A 254 -10.07 0.35 6.42
N ARG A 255 -9.58 0.07 7.63
CA ARG A 255 -10.01 -1.06 8.45
C ARG A 255 -11.46 -0.92 8.92
N GLN A 256 -11.84 0.28 9.38
CA GLN A 256 -13.20 0.60 9.80
C GLN A 256 -14.21 0.42 8.65
N CYS A 257 -13.90 0.92 7.45
CA CYS A 257 -14.80 0.80 6.30
C CYS A 257 -14.99 -0.64 5.80
N LEU A 258 -14.01 -1.51 6.04
CA LEU A 258 -14.08 -2.93 5.73
C LEU A 258 -14.66 -3.76 6.89
N GLY A 259 -14.86 -3.16 8.07
CA GLY A 259 -15.28 -3.86 9.28
C GLY A 259 -14.28 -4.93 9.75
N ASN A 260 -12.98 -4.75 9.45
CA ASN A 260 -11.95 -5.76 9.72
C ASN A 260 -10.83 -5.21 10.62
N GLN A 261 -11.21 -4.74 11.82
CA GLN A 261 -10.29 -4.17 12.80
C GLN A 261 -9.08 -5.06 13.08
N SER A 262 -7.94 -4.42 13.37
CA SER A 262 -6.66 -5.09 13.57
C SER A 262 -5.99 -4.61 14.86
N VAL A 263 -5.40 -5.55 15.60
CA VAL A 263 -4.59 -5.24 16.78
C VAL A 263 -3.36 -4.38 16.43
N TYR A 264 -2.84 -4.51 15.20
CA TYR A 264 -1.71 -3.71 14.74
C TYR A 264 -2.09 -2.26 14.47
N THR A 265 -3.25 -2.05 13.84
CA THR A 265 -3.77 -0.72 13.57
C THR A 265 -4.13 -0.01 14.87
N GLU A 266 -4.75 -0.73 15.82
CA GLU A 266 -5.03 -0.23 17.17
C GLU A 266 -3.74 0.21 17.89
N LEU A 267 -2.72 -0.66 17.91
CA LEU A 267 -1.44 -0.33 18.56
C LEU A 267 -0.77 0.90 17.93
N ALA A 268 -0.74 0.99 16.60
CA ALA A 268 -0.16 2.12 15.90
C ALA A 268 -0.90 3.43 16.20
N CYS A 269 -2.24 3.39 16.24
CA CYS A 269 -3.05 4.56 16.62
C CYS A 269 -2.79 4.98 18.08
N GLN A 270 -2.75 4.03 19.01
CA GLN A 270 -2.46 4.34 20.41
C GLN A 270 -1.08 4.98 20.60
N VAL A 271 -0.07 4.52 19.87
CA VAL A 271 1.30 5.06 19.98
C VAL A 271 1.45 6.42 19.31
N LEU A 272 0.93 6.58 18.08
CA LEU A 272 1.18 7.76 17.26
C LEU A 272 0.15 8.87 17.49
N TRP A 273 -1.08 8.52 17.85
CA TRP A 273 -2.20 9.46 18.10
C TRP A 273 -2.59 9.57 19.57
N GLY A 274 -2.26 8.58 20.40
CA GLY A 274 -2.67 8.56 21.82
C GLY A 274 -4.11 8.14 22.07
N VAL A 275 -4.83 7.69 21.04
CA VAL A 275 -6.24 7.26 21.10
C VAL A 275 -6.47 5.98 20.29
N SER A 276 -7.64 5.36 20.40
CA SER A 276 -7.97 4.11 19.68
C SER A 276 -8.08 4.31 18.18
N ALA A 277 -7.95 3.23 17.41
CA ALA A 277 -8.09 3.26 15.95
C ALA A 277 -9.47 3.76 15.51
N ASP A 278 -10.54 3.37 16.20
CA ASP A 278 -11.89 3.85 15.90
C ASP A 278 -12.01 5.37 16.12
N ALA A 279 -11.47 5.89 17.22
CA ALA A 279 -11.47 7.33 17.49
C ALA A 279 -10.68 8.12 16.43
N VAL A 280 -9.52 7.58 15.98
CA VAL A 280 -8.76 8.17 14.88
C VAL A 280 -9.58 8.14 13.59
N ALA A 281 -10.20 7.01 13.25
CA ALA A 281 -10.99 6.85 12.03
C ALA A 281 -12.24 7.77 11.99
N ASP A 282 -12.86 8.02 13.13
CA ASP A 282 -14.01 8.91 13.26
C ASP A 282 -13.60 10.39 13.11
N SER A 283 -12.41 10.76 13.61
CA SER A 283 -11.87 12.12 13.44
C SER A 283 -11.60 12.50 11.98
N LEU A 284 -11.52 11.53 11.06
CA LEU A 284 -11.40 11.78 9.63
C LEU A 284 -12.74 12.11 8.97
N ALA A 285 -13.86 11.61 9.52
CA ALA A 285 -15.19 11.82 8.94
C ALA A 285 -15.73 13.24 9.21
N THR A 286 -15.31 13.88 10.30
CA THR A 286 -15.70 15.24 10.67
C THR A 286 -15.05 16.33 9.82
N ASN A 287 -14.12 15.98 8.92
CA ASN A 287 -13.33 16.93 8.13
C ASN A 287 -13.84 17.10 6.67
N GLY A 288 -15.04 16.63 6.30
CA GLY A 288 -15.48 16.64 4.89
C GLY A 288 -16.99 16.83 4.64
N GLU A 289 -17.46 18.08 4.70
CA GLU A 289 -18.68 18.49 3.98
C GLU A 289 -18.34 18.72 2.50
N THR A 290 -18.26 17.64 1.71
CA THR A 290 -18.65 17.66 0.27
C THR A 290 -18.81 16.22 -0.25
N PRO A 291 -20.03 15.81 -0.66
CA PRO A 291 -20.40 14.42 -0.96
C PRO A 291 -20.07 13.94 -2.39
N GLU A 292 -18.84 14.14 -2.86
CA GLU A 292 -18.32 13.52 -4.10
C GLU A 292 -16.99 12.79 -3.82
N SER A 293 -16.89 11.80 -2.92
CA SER A 293 -17.36 10.41 -2.97
C SER A 293 -16.18 9.43 -2.79
N ARG A 294 -16.05 8.94 -1.55
CA ARG A 294 -15.56 7.62 -1.08
C ARG A 294 -14.04 7.32 -1.08
N LEU A 295 -13.42 7.77 0.02
CA LEU A 295 -12.71 6.95 1.01
C LEU A 295 -11.25 6.48 0.82
N TRP A 296 -10.45 7.05 -0.09
CA TRP A 296 -9.00 6.78 -0.06
C TRP A 296 -8.03 7.97 -0.14
N GLN A 297 -8.45 9.22 -0.33
CA GLN A 297 -7.45 10.27 -0.62
C GLN A 297 -7.65 11.56 0.11
N HIS A 298 -7.13 11.61 1.31
CA HIS A 298 -6.80 12.90 1.88
C HIS A 298 -5.49 12.86 2.68
N TYR A 299 -4.41 12.24 2.17
CA TYR A 299 -3.05 12.54 2.71
C TYR A 299 -2.76 14.06 2.73
N ARG A 300 -3.53 14.89 2.02
CA ARG A 300 -3.40 16.35 2.01
C ARG A 300 -4.59 17.18 2.50
N ALA A 301 -5.75 16.62 2.87
CA ALA A 301 -6.67 17.43 3.69
C ALA A 301 -6.06 17.47 5.09
N ARG A 302 -5.40 18.59 5.40
CA ARG A 302 -4.72 18.85 6.67
C ARG A 302 -5.60 18.40 7.83
N ILE A 303 -5.29 17.26 8.43
CA ILE A 303 -5.97 16.83 9.65
C ILE A 303 -5.45 17.73 10.78
N PRO A 304 -6.32 18.39 11.54
CA PRO A 304 -5.92 18.98 12.80
C PRO A 304 -5.54 17.83 13.75
N HIS A 305 -4.25 17.56 13.92
CA HIS A 305 -3.80 16.58 14.90
C HIS A 305 -4.10 17.14 16.31
N PRO A 306 -4.73 16.36 17.21
CA PRO A 306 -5.03 16.81 18.58
C PRO A 306 -3.78 17.17 19.42
N VAL A 307 -2.56 16.82 18.97
CA VAL A 307 -1.29 17.11 19.65
C VAL A 307 -0.72 18.49 19.28
N ARG A 308 -1.35 19.24 18.35
CA ARG A 308 -1.00 20.65 18.16
C ARG A 308 -1.24 21.51 19.41
N ALA A 309 -2.07 21.05 20.35
CA ALA A 309 -2.33 21.76 21.60
C ALA A 309 -1.27 21.52 22.70
N THR A 310 -0.39 20.53 22.57
CA THR A 310 0.56 20.14 23.65
C THR A 310 2.03 20.32 23.28
N LEU A 311 2.35 20.75 22.05
CA LEU A 311 3.72 21.02 21.59
C LEU A 311 4.01 22.52 21.40
N ALA A 312 3.12 23.39 21.89
CA ALA A 312 3.28 24.84 21.90
C ALA A 312 3.39 25.43 23.32
N ALA A 313 3.70 24.60 24.32
CA ALA A 313 3.96 25.01 25.70
C ALA A 313 5.34 24.51 26.14
#